data_AF-A0A0M8V929-F1
#
_entry.id   AF-A0A0M8V929-F1
#
_cell.length_a   1.000
_cell.length_b   1.000
_cell.length_c   1.000
_cell.angle_alpha   90.00
_cell.angle_beta   90.00
_cell.angle_gamma   90.00
#
_symmetry.space_group_name_H-M   'P 1'
#
loop_
_entity.id
_entity.type
_entity.pdbx_description
1 polymer ?
#
loop_
_entity_poly.entity_id
_entity_poly.type
_entity_poly.pdbx_seq_one_letter_code
_entity_poly.pdbx_strand_id
1 'polypeptide(L)'
;LPLLAGLARGEYPQARELFDLVLEELGLQPLASEDLAKARWTAARWWAGQIVACQLDPIHGAKLIYQESAAELDYPEALQPIVDLARALDLLNDHPPDQQHMRDQVTSAAQDFLA
;
A
#
# COMPACT_ATOMS: atom_id res chain seq x y z
N LEU A 1 -24.32 7.42 -15.57
CA LEU A 1 -23.36 6.52 -14.90
C LEU A 1 -22.42 5.97 -15.97
N PRO A 2 -21.10 6.14 -15.85
CA PRO A 2 -20.15 5.55 -16.79
C PRO A 2 -20.24 4.03 -16.70
N LEU A 3 -20.22 3.35 -17.84
CA LEU A 3 -20.23 1.88 -17.90
C LEU A 3 -18.88 1.38 -17.39
N LEU A 4 -18.87 0.40 -16.47
CA LEU A 4 -17.65 -0.31 -16.08
C LEU A 4 -17.00 -0.88 -17.34
N ALA A 5 -15.78 -0.42 -17.65
CA ALA A 5 -14.98 -0.86 -18.80
C ALA A 5 -15.63 -0.71 -20.20
N GLY A 6 -16.67 0.12 -20.36
CA GLY A 6 -17.32 0.34 -21.67
C GLY A 6 -18.31 -0.74 -22.10
N LEU A 7 -18.67 -1.67 -21.22
CA LEU A 7 -19.64 -2.74 -21.51
C LEU A 7 -21.07 -2.24 -21.59
N ALA A 8 -21.82 -2.63 -22.63
CA ALA A 8 -23.24 -2.31 -22.75
C ALA A 8 -24.07 -2.99 -21.65
N ARG A 9 -25.28 -2.47 -21.37
CA ARG A 9 -26.11 -2.95 -20.25
C ARG A 9 -26.53 -4.44 -20.37
N GLY A 10 -26.54 -4.98 -21.59
CA GLY A 10 -26.78 -6.40 -21.85
C GLY A 10 -25.55 -7.31 -21.66
N GLU A 11 -24.37 -6.72 -21.51
CA GLU A 11 -23.07 -7.44 -21.46
C GLU A 11 -22.55 -7.61 -20.02
N TYR A 12 -23.26 -7.06 -19.03
CA TYR A 12 -22.92 -7.22 -17.60
C TYR A 12 -22.83 -8.70 -17.17
N PRO A 13 -23.68 -9.63 -17.64
CA PRO A 13 -23.53 -11.05 -17.30
C PRO A 13 -22.20 -11.64 -17.76
N GLN A 14 -21.65 -11.16 -18.88
CA GLN A 14 -20.38 -11.62 -19.46
C GLN A 14 -19.16 -10.86 -18.91
N ALA A 15 -19.34 -9.81 -18.10
CA ALA A 15 -18.26 -8.97 -17.63
C ALA A 15 -17.14 -9.76 -16.93
N ARG A 16 -17.49 -10.81 -16.17
CA ARG A 16 -16.52 -11.68 -15.52
C ARG A 16 -15.69 -12.47 -16.54
N GLU A 17 -16.34 -13.13 -17.49
CA GLU A 17 -15.66 -13.92 -18.53
C GLU A 17 -14.77 -13.03 -19.42
N LEU A 18 -15.23 -11.82 -19.77
CA LEU A 18 -14.44 -10.86 -20.53
C LEU A 18 -13.22 -10.36 -19.75
N PHE A 19 -13.37 -10.13 -18.45
CA PHE A 19 -12.24 -9.76 -17.60
C PHE A 19 -11.22 -10.90 -17.48
N ASP A 20 -11.69 -12.13 -17.26
CA ASP A 20 -10.82 -13.31 -17.20
C ASP A 20 -10.08 -13.53 -18.53
N LEU A 21 -10.74 -13.32 -19.68
CA LEU A 21 -10.13 -13.38 -21.01
C LEU A 21 -9.06 -12.30 -21.20
N VAL A 22 -9.34 -11.05 -20.79
CA VAL A 22 -8.34 -9.96 -20.86
C VAL A 22 -7.14 -10.27 -19.98
N LEU A 23 -7.35 -10.84 -18.78
CA LEU A 23 -6.23 -11.26 -17.94
C LEU A 23 -5.40 -12.36 -18.61
N GLU A 24 -6.03 -13.32 -19.28
CA GLU A 24 -5.34 -14.35 -20.06
C GLU A 24 -4.56 -13.76 -21.24
N GLU A 25 -5.18 -12.90 -22.05
CA GLU A 25 -4.56 -12.23 -23.20
C GLU A 25 -3.37 -11.35 -22.80
N LEU A 26 -3.47 -10.67 -21.66
CA LEU A 26 -2.39 -9.85 -21.12
C LEU A 26 -1.33 -10.67 -20.36
N GLY A 27 -1.53 -11.98 -20.19
CA GLY A 27 -0.66 -12.83 -19.39
C GLY A 27 -0.64 -12.47 -17.90
N LEU A 28 -1.69 -11.80 -17.43
CA LEU A 28 -1.88 -11.36 -16.04
C LEU A 28 -2.53 -12.48 -15.23
N GLN A 29 -1.78 -13.54 -14.99
CA GLN A 29 -2.21 -14.61 -14.08
C GLN A 29 -2.15 -14.12 -12.63
N PRO A 30 -3.06 -14.57 -11.75
CA PRO A 30 -2.96 -14.32 -10.32
C PRO A 30 -1.59 -14.79 -9.81
N LEU A 31 -0.87 -13.90 -9.13
CA LEU A 31 0.41 -14.23 -8.52
C LEU A 31 0.22 -15.34 -7.48
N ALA A 32 1.20 -16.24 -7.36
CA ALA A 32 1.24 -17.17 -6.25
C ALA A 32 1.32 -16.38 -4.92
N SER A 33 0.82 -16.96 -3.84
CA SER A 33 0.80 -16.30 -2.53
C SER A 33 2.20 -15.86 -2.06
N GLU A 34 3.24 -16.64 -2.41
CA GLU A 34 4.63 -16.28 -2.14
C GLU A 34 5.12 -15.07 -2.95
N ASP A 35 4.73 -14.96 -4.22
CA ASP A 35 5.09 -13.83 -5.08
C ASP A 35 4.37 -12.55 -4.63
N LEU A 36 3.12 -12.67 -4.18
CA LEU A 36 2.39 -11.58 -3.55
C LEU A 36 3.12 -11.09 -2.30
N ALA A 37 3.49 -11.98 -1.38
CA ALA A 37 4.24 -11.59 -0.17
C ALA A 37 5.56 -10.89 -0.52
N LYS A 38 6.30 -11.41 -1.51
CA LYS A 38 7.54 -10.78 -2.01
C LYS A 38 7.28 -9.39 -2.61
N ALA A 39 6.20 -9.22 -3.36
CA ALA A 39 5.80 -7.93 -3.92
C ALA A 39 5.45 -6.93 -2.80
N ARG A 40 4.73 -7.35 -1.77
CA ARG A 40 4.37 -6.51 -0.61
C ARG A 40 5.61 -6.05 0.16
N TRP A 41 6.59 -6.93 0.36
CA TRP A 41 7.89 -6.59 0.93
C TRP A 41 8.73 -5.65 0.06
N THR A 42 8.62 -5.79 -1.27
CA THR A 42 9.30 -4.91 -2.22
C THR A 42 8.68 -3.52 -2.21
N ALA A 43 7.35 -3.43 -2.19
CA ALA A 43 6.62 -2.19 -2.10
C ALA A 43 6.94 -1.42 -0.79
N ALA A 44 6.95 -2.12 0.35
CA ALA A 44 7.32 -1.52 1.65
C ALA A 44 8.70 -0.87 1.60
N ARG A 45 9.71 -1.59 1.09
CA ARG A 45 11.08 -1.08 0.94
C ARG A 45 11.15 0.09 -0.02
N TRP A 46 10.41 0.03 -1.13
CA TRP A 46 10.36 1.11 -2.11
C TRP A 46 9.79 2.40 -1.48
N TRP A 47 8.64 2.34 -0.82
CA TRP A 47 8.05 3.51 -0.15
C TRP A 47 8.94 4.05 0.97
N ALA A 48 9.53 3.18 1.79
CA ALA A 48 10.48 3.61 2.81
C ALA A 48 11.67 4.37 2.18
N GLY A 49 12.20 3.87 1.06
CA GLY A 49 13.26 4.55 0.31
C GLY A 49 12.83 5.93 -0.20
N GLN A 50 11.60 6.07 -0.67
CA GLN A 50 11.04 7.35 -1.12
C GLN A 50 10.84 8.33 0.05
N ILE A 51 10.44 7.85 1.24
CA ILE A 51 10.36 8.67 2.46
C ILE A 51 11.75 9.21 2.81
N VAL A 52 12.75 8.34 2.90
CA VAL A 52 14.13 8.72 3.25
C VAL A 52 14.74 9.68 2.24
N ALA A 53 14.41 9.52 0.95
CA ALA A 53 14.84 10.42 -0.11
C ALA A 53 14.08 11.76 -0.14
N CYS A 54 13.15 12.00 0.79
CA CYS A 54 12.24 13.15 0.81
C CYS A 54 11.40 13.29 -0.47
N GLN A 55 11.15 12.18 -1.17
CA GLN A 55 10.34 12.12 -2.41
C GLN A 55 8.88 11.75 -2.13
N LEU A 56 8.58 11.30 -0.92
CA LEU A 56 7.24 10.95 -0.45
C LEU A 56 7.02 11.57 0.93
N ASP A 57 5.87 12.23 1.14
CA ASP A 57 5.51 12.75 2.46
C ASP A 57 5.51 11.59 3.48
N PRO A 58 6.21 11.71 4.63
CA PRO A 58 6.33 10.60 5.57
C PRO A 58 4.98 10.11 6.10
N ILE A 59 4.05 11.01 6.42
CA ILE A 59 2.73 10.63 6.95
C ILE A 59 1.96 9.82 5.90
N HIS A 60 1.94 10.28 4.66
CA HIS A 60 1.32 9.54 3.57
C HIS A 60 2.01 8.20 3.30
N GLY A 61 3.35 8.17 3.30
CA GLY A 61 4.13 6.95 3.09
C GLY A 61 3.93 5.91 4.19
N ALA A 62 3.84 6.31 5.46
CA ALA A 62 3.50 5.40 6.56
C ALA A 62 2.13 4.75 6.36
N LYS A 63 1.12 5.50 5.90
CA LYS A 63 -0.20 4.95 5.58
C LYS A 63 -0.15 3.94 4.45
N LEU A 64 0.61 4.21 3.38
CA LEU A 64 0.82 3.27 2.29
C LEU A 64 1.49 1.98 2.79
N ILE A 65 2.58 2.09 3.56
CA ILE A 65 3.26 0.91 4.13
C ILE A 65 2.33 0.12 5.05
N TYR A 66 1.52 0.80 5.86
CA TYR A 66 0.55 0.15 6.76
C TYR A 66 -0.53 -0.63 5.98
N GLN A 67 -1.20 0.02 5.03
CA GLN A 67 -2.37 -0.52 4.34
C GLN A 67 -1.99 -1.51 3.24
N GLU A 68 -0.96 -1.18 2.45
CA GLU A 68 -0.64 -1.89 1.21
C GLU A 68 0.51 -2.89 1.36
N SER A 69 1.15 -2.95 2.53
CA SER A 69 2.18 -3.95 2.82
C SER A 69 1.96 -4.65 4.15
N ALA A 70 1.92 -3.92 5.27
CA ALA A 70 1.90 -4.54 6.59
C ALA A 70 0.61 -5.33 6.84
N ALA A 71 -0.57 -4.77 6.52
CA ALA A 71 -1.84 -5.48 6.64
C ALA A 71 -1.89 -6.76 5.78
N GLU A 72 -1.33 -6.69 4.57
CA GLU A 72 -1.26 -7.80 3.61
C GLU A 72 -0.23 -8.88 4.00
N LEU A 73 0.71 -8.53 4.87
CA LEU A 73 1.76 -9.41 5.41
C LEU A 73 1.47 -9.86 6.85
N ASP A 74 0.26 -9.61 7.36
CA ASP A 74 -0.15 -9.90 8.74
C ASP A 74 0.73 -9.25 9.82
N TYR A 75 1.08 -7.97 9.59
CA TYR A 75 1.82 -7.10 10.52
C TYR A 75 3.16 -7.68 11.02
N PRO A 76 4.13 -7.89 10.12
CA PRO A 76 5.43 -8.43 10.52
C PRO A 76 6.19 -7.45 11.42
N GLU A 77 6.93 -7.98 12.39
CA GLU A 77 7.67 -7.20 13.41
C GLU A 77 8.56 -6.11 12.80
N ALA A 78 9.21 -6.39 11.67
CA ALA A 78 10.09 -5.43 10.99
C ALA A 78 9.35 -4.16 10.50
N LEU A 79 8.03 -4.20 10.31
CA LEU A 79 7.23 -3.04 9.92
C LEU A 79 6.52 -2.40 11.12
N GLN A 80 6.55 -3.04 12.30
CA GLN A 80 5.79 -2.63 13.48
C GLN A 80 6.01 -1.15 13.88
N PRO A 81 7.25 -0.61 13.87
CA PRO A 81 7.47 0.80 14.20
C PRO A 81 6.70 1.77 13.28
N ILE A 82 6.64 1.48 11.97
CA ILE A 82 5.92 2.30 10.99
C ILE A 82 4.40 2.10 11.14
N VAL A 83 3.95 0.88 11.42
CA VAL A 83 2.54 0.54 11.67
C VAL A 83 1.99 1.29 12.87
N ASP A 84 2.74 1.34 13.98
CA ASP A 84 2.31 2.01 15.21
C ASP A 84 2.17 3.53 14.99
N LEU A 85 3.11 4.13 14.26
CA LEU A 85 3.04 5.54 13.87
C LEU A 85 1.83 5.81 12.95
N ALA A 86 1.57 4.94 11.97
CA ALA A 86 0.41 5.07 11.07
C ALA A 86 -0.92 4.99 11.83
N ARG A 87 -1.05 4.06 12.79
CA ARG A 87 -2.23 3.95 13.64
C ARG A 87 -2.39 5.16 14.56
N ALA A 88 -1.30 5.65 15.14
CA ALA A 88 -1.34 6.87 15.94
C ALA A 88 -1.82 8.08 15.12
N LEU A 89 -1.39 8.20 13.86
CA LEU A 89 -1.84 9.25 12.94
C LEU A 89 -3.35 9.19 12.66
N ASP A 90 -3.94 7.99 12.56
CA ASP A 90 -5.39 7.85 12.34
C ASP A 90 -6.22 8.22 13.59
N LEU A 91 -5.69 7.97 14.79
CA LEU A 91 -6.31 8.34 16.07
C LEU A 91 -6.22 9.86 16.35
N LEU A 92 -5.23 10.56 15.79
CA LEU A 92 -4.96 11.98 16.04
C LEU A 92 -5.79 12.95 15.18
N ASN A 93 -6.71 12.46 14.36
CA ASN A 93 -7.63 13.33 13.59
C ASN A 93 -8.45 14.30 14.47
N ASP A 94 -8.53 14.07 15.78
CA ASP A 94 -9.25 14.92 16.73
C ASP A 94 -8.42 16.10 17.29
N HIS A 95 -7.07 16.04 17.28
CA HIS A 95 -6.17 17.12 17.74
C HIS A 95 -4.88 17.14 16.92
N PRO A 96 -4.54 18.23 16.19
CA PRO A 96 -3.36 18.23 15.34
C PRO A 96 -2.09 18.23 16.20
N PRO A 97 -1.26 17.18 16.15
CA PRO A 97 0.03 17.14 16.82
C PRO A 97 1.02 18.08 16.11
N ASP A 98 2.22 18.21 16.67
CA ASP A 98 3.37 18.71 15.91
C ASP A 98 3.65 17.75 14.75
N GLN A 99 3.07 18.07 13.59
CA GLN A 99 3.17 17.23 12.40
C GLN A 99 4.61 17.08 11.92
N GLN A 100 5.52 18.00 12.28
CA GLN A 100 6.92 17.87 11.93
C GLN A 100 7.57 16.77 12.75
N HIS A 101 7.32 16.75 14.07
CA HIS A 101 7.82 15.68 14.93
C HIS A 101 7.40 14.29 14.46
N MET A 102 6.14 14.14 14.01
CA MET A 102 5.66 12.86 13.47
C MET A 102 6.32 12.49 12.15
N ARG A 103 6.55 13.47 11.26
CA ARG A 103 7.27 13.23 10.00
C ARG A 103 8.70 12.76 10.25
N ASP A 104 9.37 13.36 11.22
CA ASP A 104 10.74 12.98 11.60
C ASP A 104 10.77 11.55 12.18
N GLN A 105 9.81 11.20 13.04
CA GLN A 105 9.68 9.83 13.59
C GLN A 105 9.45 8.78 12.51
N VAL A 106 8.55 9.05 11.57
CA VAL A 106 8.30 8.14 10.44
C VAL A 106 9.54 8.01 9.57
N THR A 107 10.24 9.12 9.31
CA THR A 107 11.47 9.10 8.51
C THR A 107 12.57 8.28 9.19
N SER A 108 12.74 8.41 10.51
CA SER A 108 13.67 7.56 11.29
C SER A 108 13.29 6.09 11.21
N ALA A 109 12.02 5.75 11.42
CA ALA A 109 11.56 4.36 11.34
C ALA A 109 11.75 3.76 9.93
N ALA A 110 11.57 4.57 8.88
CA ALA A 110 11.84 4.16 7.50
C ALA A 110 13.34 3.93 7.26
N GLN A 111 14.23 4.74 7.85
CA GLN A 111 15.68 4.51 7.79
C GLN A 111 16.07 3.21 8.49
N ASP A 112 15.56 2.99 9.70
CA ASP A 112 15.84 1.79 10.48
C ASP A 112 15.36 0.52 9.77
N PHE A 113 14.21 0.58 9.08
CA PHE A 113 13.69 -0.53 8.29
C PHE A 113 14.55 -0.86 7.05
N LEU A 114 15.29 0.12 6.51
CA LEU A 114 16.15 -0.07 5.34
C LEU A 114 17.58 -0.52 5.68
N ALA A 115 17.98 -0.46 6.95
CA ALA A 115 19.30 -0.85 7.45
C ALA A 115 19.47 -2.38 7.52
#